data_AF-A0AB73PH79-F1
#
_entry.id   AF-A0AB73PH79-F1
#
_cell.length_a   1.000
_cell.length_b   1.000
_cell.length_c   1.000
_cell.angle_alpha   90.00
_cell.angle_beta   90.00
_cell.angle_gamma   90.00
#
_symmetry.space_group_name_H-M   'P 1'
#
loop_
_entity.id
_entity.type
_entity.pdbx_description
1 polymer ?
#
loop_
_entity_poly.entity_id
_entity_poly.type
_entity_poly.pdbx_seq_one_letter_code
_entity_poly.pdbx_strand_id
1 'polypeptide(L)'
;MRAYPEVYRDDVVETQGKLFDCVAQSFPNKSTEDFITVYMASKTRKSIDEAKAYVNTMDAKELWKYFTETEHYQLKDGRALEGFMPDWIGEFYAYYQWFYGIPSAEVIAKVPLDFLKKAYFGLHDLDLELAVRKVGEE
;
A
#
# COMPACT_ATOMS: atom_id res chain seq x y z
N MET A 1 7.92 4.48 -18.07
CA MET A 1 7.51 5.78 -17.48
C MET A 1 7.12 5.51 -16.04
N ARG A 2 7.53 6.34 -15.06
CA ARG A 2 7.10 6.15 -13.65
C ARG A 2 5.64 6.60 -13.48
N ALA A 3 4.95 6.12 -12.44
CA ALA A 3 3.52 6.40 -12.27
C ALA A 3 3.21 7.89 -12.07
N TYR A 4 4.03 8.59 -11.28
CA TYR A 4 3.88 10.01 -10.95
C TYR A 4 5.27 10.64 -10.65
N PRO A 5 5.40 11.98 -10.53
CA PRO A 5 6.68 12.64 -10.28
C PRO A 5 7.43 12.11 -9.06
N GLU A 6 8.75 12.00 -9.16
CA GLU A 6 9.61 11.46 -8.09
C GLU A 6 9.50 12.23 -6.77
N VAL A 7 9.16 13.52 -6.82
CA VAL A 7 8.97 14.37 -5.62
C VAL A 7 7.87 13.87 -4.68
N TYR A 8 6.93 13.05 -5.15
CA TYR A 8 5.89 12.43 -4.31
C TYR A 8 6.21 10.99 -3.91
N ARG A 9 7.27 10.38 -4.47
CA ARG A 9 7.56 8.96 -4.28
C ARG A 9 7.72 8.62 -2.81
N ASP A 10 8.62 9.31 -2.13
CA ASP A 10 9.00 8.96 -0.76
C ASP A 10 7.84 9.21 0.20
N ASP A 11 7.13 10.33 0.08
CA ASP A 11 5.94 10.65 0.86
C ASP A 11 4.84 9.58 0.68
N VAL A 12 4.56 9.16 -0.56
CA VAL A 12 3.53 8.15 -0.85
C VAL A 12 3.94 6.77 -0.35
N VAL A 13 5.21 6.40 -0.49
CA VAL A 13 5.76 5.11 -0.01
C VAL A 13 5.66 5.03 1.51
N GLU A 14 6.22 6.02 2.21
CA GLU A 14 6.23 6.08 3.66
C GLU A 14 4.81 6.17 4.25
N THR A 15 3.96 7.01 3.67
CA THR A 15 2.59 7.21 4.17
C THR A 15 1.75 5.95 3.98
N GLN A 16 1.89 5.25 2.85
CA GLN A 16 1.15 4.01 2.62
C GLN A 16 1.57 2.90 3.57
N GLY A 17 2.87 2.74 3.82
CA GLY A 17 3.38 1.81 4.83
C GLY A 17 2.78 2.10 6.20
N LYS A 18 2.95 3.33 6.68
CA LYS A 18 2.42 3.79 7.97
C LYS A 18 0.90 3.64 8.09
N LEU A 19 0.15 3.87 7.01
CA LEU A 19 -1.29 3.65 6.99
C LEU A 19 -1.62 2.17 7.22
N PHE A 20 -0.93 1.26 6.53
CA PHE A 20 -1.20 -0.17 6.66
C PHE A 20 -0.86 -0.67 8.06
N ASP A 21 0.26 -0.22 8.59
CA ASP A 21 0.68 -0.50 9.97
C ASP A 21 -0.32 0.07 10.99
N CYS A 22 -0.73 1.32 10.82
CA CYS A 22 -1.70 1.97 11.70
C CYS A 22 -3.03 1.21 11.76
N VAL A 23 -3.55 0.77 10.60
CA VAL A 23 -4.80 -0.02 10.55
C VAL A 23 -4.63 -1.38 11.22
N ALA A 24 -3.52 -2.08 10.97
CA ALA A 24 -3.25 -3.38 11.58
C ALA A 24 -3.14 -3.29 13.11
N GLN A 25 -2.39 -2.31 13.63
CA GLN A 25 -2.18 -2.13 15.07
C GLN A 25 -3.43 -1.61 15.79
N SER A 26 -4.18 -0.70 15.17
CA SER A 26 -5.35 -0.09 15.81
C SER A 26 -6.57 -1.03 15.86
N PHE A 27 -6.63 -2.00 14.96
CA PHE A 27 -7.79 -2.88 14.80
C PHE A 27 -7.40 -4.37 14.74
N PRO A 28 -6.88 -4.95 15.85
CA PRO A 28 -6.34 -6.31 15.85
C PRO A 28 -7.36 -7.41 15.48
N ASN A 29 -8.65 -7.15 15.72
CA ASN A 29 -9.75 -8.08 15.41
C ASN A 29 -10.39 -7.83 14.03
N LYS A 30 -9.76 -7.00 13.19
CA LYS A 30 -10.26 -6.64 11.86
C LYS A 30 -9.30 -7.13 10.78
N SER A 31 -9.84 -7.44 9.60
CA SER A 31 -9.06 -7.96 8.48
C SER A 31 -8.22 -6.87 7.83
N THR A 32 -6.92 -6.83 8.11
CA THR A 32 -5.98 -5.97 7.38
C THR A 32 -5.93 -6.32 5.89
N GLU A 33 -6.10 -7.61 5.56
CA GLU A 33 -6.05 -8.09 4.16
C GLU A 33 -7.20 -7.54 3.32
N ASP A 34 -8.41 -7.50 3.88
CA ASP A 34 -9.57 -6.89 3.22
C ASP A 34 -9.35 -5.39 3.03
N PHE A 35 -8.87 -4.70 4.07
CA PHE A 35 -8.53 -3.28 3.99
C PHE A 35 -7.53 -3.00 2.86
N ILE A 36 -6.39 -3.70 2.81
CA ILE A 36 -5.36 -3.50 1.78
C ILE A 36 -5.95 -3.73 0.39
N THR A 37 -6.71 -4.81 0.21
CA THR A 37 -7.30 -5.15 -1.09
C THR A 37 -8.27 -4.07 -1.56
N VAL A 38 -9.15 -3.60 -0.68
CA VAL A 38 -10.12 -2.54 -1.00
C VAL A 38 -9.41 -1.20 -1.23
N TYR A 39 -8.44 -0.87 -0.37
CA TYR A 39 -7.67 0.36 -0.48
C TYR A 39 -6.92 0.42 -1.82
N MET A 40 -6.21 -0.63 -2.21
CA MET A 40 -5.45 -0.67 -3.47
C MET A 40 -6.33 -0.51 -4.71
N ALA A 41 -7.62 -0.87 -4.64
CA ALA A 41 -8.60 -0.72 -5.72
C ALA A 41 -9.51 0.52 -5.58
N SER A 42 -9.25 1.38 -4.60
CA SER A 42 -10.14 2.50 -4.24
C SER A 42 -9.96 3.75 -5.11
N LYS A 43 -10.94 4.67 -5.05
CA LYS A 43 -10.84 6.02 -5.65
C LYS A 43 -9.79 6.87 -4.93
N THR A 44 -9.57 6.61 -3.64
CA THR A 44 -8.48 7.24 -2.88
C THR A 44 -7.13 6.91 -3.52
N ARG A 45 -6.90 5.62 -3.78
CA ARG A 45 -5.67 5.17 -4.42
C ARG A 45 -5.54 5.66 -5.85
N LYS A 46 -6.63 5.62 -6.61
CA LYS A 46 -6.69 6.23 -7.95
C LYS A 46 -6.32 7.71 -7.95
N SER A 47 -6.70 8.47 -6.91
CA SER A 47 -6.36 9.89 -6.81
C SER A 47 -4.85 10.12 -6.64
N ILE A 48 -4.18 9.22 -5.93
CA ILE A 48 -2.72 9.26 -5.81
C ILE A 48 -2.04 8.77 -7.10
N ASP A 49 -2.61 7.77 -7.77
CA ASP A 49 -2.14 7.30 -9.08
C ASP A 49 -2.18 8.45 -10.12
N GLU A 50 -3.19 9.30 -10.04
CA GLU A 50 -3.37 10.52 -10.84
C GLU A 50 -2.53 11.72 -10.32
N ALA A 51 -1.65 11.51 -9.34
CA ALA A 51 -0.76 12.51 -8.74
C ALA A 51 -1.48 13.75 -8.17
N LYS A 52 -2.67 13.58 -7.57
CA LYS A 52 -3.37 14.70 -6.93
C LYS A 52 -2.62 15.16 -5.69
N ALA A 53 -1.95 16.31 -5.80
CA ALA A 53 -1.04 16.86 -4.80
C ALA A 53 -1.60 16.80 -3.36
N TYR A 54 -2.86 17.17 -3.15
CA TYR A 54 -3.47 17.19 -1.82
C TYR A 54 -3.64 15.82 -1.17
N VAL A 55 -3.73 14.72 -1.95
CA VAL A 55 -3.79 13.34 -1.41
C VAL A 55 -2.38 12.77 -1.25
N ASN A 56 -1.47 13.10 -2.17
CA ASN A 56 -0.09 12.61 -2.14
C ASN A 56 0.73 13.12 -0.95
N THR A 57 0.30 14.21 -0.31
CA THR A 57 0.98 14.83 0.84
C THR A 57 0.24 14.63 2.16
N MET A 58 -0.87 13.88 2.19
CA MET A 58 -1.58 13.58 3.43
C MET A 58 -0.72 12.67 4.33
N ASP A 59 -0.79 12.87 5.64
CA ASP A 59 -0.24 11.87 6.56
C ASP A 59 -1.14 10.62 6.66
N ALA A 60 -0.65 9.57 7.31
CA ALA A 60 -1.36 8.30 7.40
C ALA A 60 -2.75 8.40 8.06
N LYS A 61 -2.94 9.30 9.03
CA LYS A 61 -4.23 9.50 9.73
C LYS A 61 -5.20 10.28 8.85
N GLU A 62 -4.72 11.32 8.19
CA GLU A 62 -5.49 12.10 7.22
C GLU A 62 -5.93 11.21 6.06
N LEU A 63 -5.02 10.38 5.55
CA LEU A 63 -5.29 9.45 4.46
C LEU A 63 -6.30 8.36 4.86
N TRP A 64 -6.20 7.82 6.08
CA TRP A 64 -7.21 6.90 6.62
C TRP A 64 -8.60 7.55 6.67
N LYS A 65 -8.68 8.77 7.20
CA LYS A 65 -9.94 9.52 7.27
C LYS A 65 -10.50 9.78 5.86
N TYR A 66 -9.66 10.28 4.95
CA TYR A 66 -10.05 10.53 3.57
C TYR A 66 -10.55 9.26 2.87
N PHE A 67 -9.86 8.13 3.05
CA PHE A 67 -10.26 6.84 2.50
C PHE A 67 -11.61 6.38 3.03
N THR A 68 -11.79 6.36 4.35
CA THR A 68 -13.04 5.91 4.97
C THR A 68 -14.23 6.81 4.61
N GLU A 69 -14.04 8.12 4.51
CA GLU A 69 -15.09 9.06 4.08
C GLU A 69 -15.42 8.91 2.59
N THR A 70 -14.40 8.74 1.73
CA THR A 70 -14.57 8.66 0.27
C THR A 70 -15.18 7.34 -0.20
N GLU A 71 -14.78 6.23 0.42
CA GLU A 71 -15.24 4.89 0.06
C GLU A 71 -16.41 4.40 0.92
N HIS A 72 -16.77 5.14 1.98
CA HIS A 72 -17.68 4.67 3.03
C HIS A 72 -17.26 3.30 3.58
N TYR A 73 -15.93 3.08 3.68
CA TYR A 73 -15.36 1.79 4.03
C TYR A 73 -15.58 1.49 5.51
N GLN A 74 -15.95 0.23 5.78
CA GLN A 74 -16.06 -0.32 7.12
C GLN A 74 -15.19 -1.56 7.22
N LEU A 75 -14.36 -1.61 8.26
CA LEU A 75 -13.49 -2.74 8.52
C LEU A 75 -14.29 -4.02 8.78
N LYS A 76 -13.97 -5.07 8.02
CA LYS A 76 -14.54 -6.40 8.21
C LYS A 76 -13.87 -7.12 9.38
N ASP A 77 -14.64 -7.95 10.06
CA ASP A 77 -14.11 -8.85 11.09
C ASP A 77 -13.08 -9.81 10.49
N GLY A 78 -12.04 -10.11 11.26
CA GLY A 78 -10.93 -10.95 10.81
C GLY A 78 -9.76 -10.88 11.76
N ARG A 79 -8.55 -10.93 11.21
CA ARG A 79 -7.30 -10.79 11.96
C ARG A 79 -6.41 -9.72 11.32
N ALA A 80 -5.69 -9.01 12.15
CA ALA A 80 -4.65 -8.12 11.68
C ALA A 80 -3.45 -8.91 11.14
N LEU A 81 -2.72 -8.29 10.21
CA LEU A 81 -1.34 -8.70 9.92
C LEU A 81 -0.45 -8.25 11.08
N GLU A 82 0.59 -9.03 11.40
CA GLU A 82 1.40 -8.83 12.60
C GLU A 82 2.82 -8.34 12.28
N GLY A 83 3.47 -7.77 13.30
CA GLY A 83 4.84 -7.26 13.21
C GLY A 83 4.97 -6.09 12.22
N PHE A 84 6.10 -6.03 11.51
CA PHE A 84 6.41 -4.99 10.53
C PHE A 84 5.91 -5.31 9.10
N MET A 85 5.24 -6.45 8.93
CA MET A 85 4.72 -6.89 7.64
C MET A 85 3.73 -5.91 6.99
N PRO A 86 2.78 -5.30 7.72
CA PRO A 86 1.84 -4.36 7.11
C PRO A 86 2.55 -3.13 6.52
N ASP A 87 3.50 -2.57 7.28
CA ASP A 87 4.28 -1.39 6.88
C ASP A 87 5.04 -1.65 5.58
N TRP A 88 5.87 -2.70 5.59
CA TRP A 88 6.67 -3.08 4.44
C TRP A 88 5.82 -3.43 3.20
N ILE A 89 4.67 -4.11 3.38
CA ILE A 89 3.74 -4.39 2.27
C ILE A 89 3.19 -3.09 1.66
N GLY A 90 2.88 -2.11 2.52
CA GLY A 90 2.42 -0.79 2.08
C GLY A 90 3.49 -0.08 1.26
N GLU A 91 4.71 0.00 1.77
CA GLU A 91 5.85 0.58 1.06
C GLU A 91 6.13 -0.14 -0.28
N PHE A 92 6.15 -1.47 -0.25
CA PHE A 92 6.40 -2.30 -1.42
C PHE A 92 5.40 -2.02 -2.53
N TYR A 93 4.10 -2.01 -2.24
CA TYR A 93 3.10 -1.76 -3.27
C TYR A 93 3.16 -0.34 -3.84
N ALA A 94 3.39 0.66 -2.98
CA ALA A 94 3.53 2.05 -3.44
C ALA A 94 4.76 2.21 -4.35
N TYR A 95 5.89 1.63 -3.97
CA TYR A 95 7.11 1.69 -4.76
C TYR A 95 6.99 0.87 -6.04
N TYR A 96 6.40 -0.33 -6.00
CA TYR A 96 6.16 -1.17 -7.18
C TYR A 96 5.32 -0.44 -8.22
N GLN A 97 4.21 0.17 -7.78
CA GLN A 97 3.36 1.02 -8.61
C GLN A 97 4.19 2.12 -9.29
N TRP A 98 4.92 2.90 -8.48
CA TRP A 98 5.72 4.01 -8.99
C TRP A 98 6.79 3.55 -9.99
N PHE A 99 7.49 2.45 -9.66
CA PHE A 99 8.58 1.90 -10.45
C PHE A 99 8.09 1.39 -11.81
N TYR A 100 7.05 0.55 -11.84
CA TYR A 100 6.55 -0.04 -13.08
C TYR A 100 5.56 0.86 -13.83
N GLY A 101 5.07 1.94 -13.19
CA GLY A 101 4.18 2.90 -13.83
C GLY A 101 2.80 2.33 -14.16
N ILE A 102 2.31 1.39 -13.34
CA ILE A 102 1.00 0.76 -13.51
C ILE A 102 0.04 1.20 -12.39
N PRO A 103 -1.29 1.20 -12.61
CA PRO A 103 -2.27 1.56 -11.58
C PRO A 103 -2.19 0.67 -10.33
N SER A 104 -2.51 1.22 -9.16
CA SER A 104 -2.48 0.47 -7.89
C SER A 104 -3.38 -0.76 -7.91
N ALA A 105 -4.53 -0.67 -8.58
CA ALA A 105 -5.47 -1.76 -8.76
C ALA A 105 -4.88 -2.90 -9.62
N GLU A 106 -3.99 -2.58 -10.56
CA GLU A 106 -3.27 -3.59 -11.34
C GLU A 106 -2.11 -4.19 -10.55
N VAL A 107 -1.44 -3.40 -9.69
CA VAL A 107 -0.36 -3.91 -8.82
C VAL A 107 -0.87 -5.05 -7.93
N ILE A 108 -1.98 -4.86 -7.21
CA ILE A 108 -2.52 -5.87 -6.30
C ILE A 108 -3.01 -7.13 -7.04
N ALA A 109 -3.40 -7.00 -8.31
CA ALA A 109 -3.76 -8.13 -9.16
C ALA A 109 -2.52 -8.88 -9.69
N LYS A 110 -1.45 -8.15 -10.04
CA LYS A 110 -0.20 -8.71 -10.58
C LYS A 110 0.68 -9.33 -9.49
N VAL A 111 0.72 -8.71 -8.31
CA VAL A 111 1.42 -9.19 -7.13
C VAL A 111 0.39 -9.41 -6.03
N PRO A 112 -0.22 -10.61 -5.94
CA PRO A 112 -1.25 -10.88 -4.95
C PRO A 112 -0.72 -10.79 -3.51
N LEU A 113 -1.56 -10.30 -2.59
CA LEU A 113 -1.20 -10.16 -1.18
C LEU A 113 -0.74 -11.48 -0.54
N ASP A 114 -1.37 -12.60 -0.89
CA ASP A 114 -0.95 -13.93 -0.40
C ASP A 114 0.45 -14.33 -0.83
N PHE A 115 0.88 -13.92 -2.02
CA PHE A 115 2.26 -14.10 -2.46
C PHE A 115 3.19 -13.23 -1.62
N LEU A 116 2.87 -11.94 -1.51
CA LEU A 116 3.76 -10.97 -0.85
C LEU A 116 3.95 -11.27 0.65
N LYS A 117 2.91 -11.72 1.36
CA LYS A 117 3.01 -12.20 2.75
C LYS A 117 3.97 -13.37 2.92
N LYS A 118 4.00 -14.31 1.96
CA LYS A 118 4.93 -15.45 1.98
C LYS A 118 6.35 -15.02 1.62
N ALA A 119 6.48 -14.14 0.63
CA ALA A 119 7.75 -13.63 0.15
C ALA A 119 8.41 -12.67 1.15
N TYR A 120 7.64 -12.02 2.04
CA TYR A 120 8.11 -11.09 3.07
C TYR A 120 9.37 -11.60 3.77
N PHE A 121 9.38 -12.83 4.28
CA PHE A 121 10.51 -13.40 5.02
C PHE A 121 11.82 -13.49 4.23
N GLY A 122 11.77 -13.51 2.90
CA GLY A 122 12.95 -13.51 2.04
C GLY A 122 13.26 -12.16 1.37
N LEU A 123 12.33 -11.21 1.41
CA LEU A 123 12.44 -9.93 0.71
C LEU A 123 12.60 -8.72 1.63
N HIS A 124 12.08 -8.76 2.85
CA HIS A 124 12.02 -7.57 3.72
C HIS A 124 13.37 -7.05 4.21
N ASP A 125 14.41 -7.89 4.23
CA ASP A 125 15.78 -7.49 4.55
C ASP A 125 16.53 -6.85 3.38
N LEU A 126 15.94 -6.87 2.17
CA LEU A 126 16.53 -6.25 0.99
C LEU A 126 16.19 -4.76 0.95
N ASP A 127 17.02 -4.01 0.22
CA ASP A 127 16.62 -2.68 -0.24
C ASP A 127 15.30 -2.77 -1.02
N LEU A 128 14.39 -1.80 -0.79
CA LEU A 128 13.04 -1.82 -1.34
C LEU A 128 13.03 -1.88 -2.87
N GLU A 129 13.93 -1.14 -3.53
CA GLU A 129 14.04 -1.18 -5.00
C GLU A 129 14.45 -2.57 -5.47
N LEU A 130 15.42 -3.20 -4.79
CA LEU A 130 15.89 -4.54 -5.12
C LEU A 130 14.77 -5.59 -4.95
N ALA A 131 13.99 -5.51 -3.87
CA ALA A 131 12.85 -6.39 -3.66
C ALA A 131 11.80 -6.24 -4.78
N VAL A 132 11.47 -5.00 -5.15
CA VAL A 132 10.50 -4.69 -6.21
C VAL A 132 10.97 -5.21 -7.57
N ARG A 133 12.25 -5.01 -7.90
CA ARG A 133 12.84 -5.51 -9.15
C ARG A 133 12.81 -7.02 -9.23
N LYS A 134 13.19 -7.72 -8.16
CA LYS A 134 13.15 -9.19 -8.09
C LYS A 134 11.75 -9.74 -8.37
N VAL A 135 10.72 -9.15 -7.75
CA VAL A 135 9.34 -9.60 -7.93
C VAL A 135 8.77 -9.23 -9.30
N GLY A 136 9.20 -8.12 -9.90
CA GLY A 136 8.69 -7.69 -11.21
C GLY A 136 9.46 -8.22 -12.42
N GLU A 137 10.60 -8.89 -12.22
CA GLU A 137 11.34 -9.64 -13.24
C GLU A 137 10.85 -11.10 -13.39
N GLU A 138 10.04 -11.59 -12.45
CA GLU A 138 9.31 -12.87 -12.52
C GLU A 138 7.96 -12.74 -13.24
#